data_AF-A0A7T5EI33-F1
#
_entry.id   AF-A0A7T5EI33-F1
#
_cell.length_a   1.000
_cell.length_b   1.000
_cell.length_c   1.000
_cell.angle_alpha   90.00
_cell.angle_beta   90.00
_cell.angle_gamma   90.00
#
_symmetry.space_group_name_H-M   'P 1'
#
loop_
_entity.id
_entity.type
_entity.pdbx_description
1 polymer ?
#
loop_
_entity_poly.entity_id
_entity_poly.type
_entity_poly.pdbx_seq_one_letter_code
_entity_poly.pdbx_strand_id
1 'polypeptide(L)'
;MFGKKGKMALTAIVLYLLAWGLNIQFPHGLSLADQLVEGMGFPAWSRGNQGFHYAAIIQLGLMIVSYWMLVGVTKRPLITLVILLLAPAGLPKQQELVRWYQRTMANGIYMIEYKEDESRCIAKTKAEGVRTGSCMIMLQNHGDEAVQLELTVYGPKGRELPPVLSGYPLTAKGGEIEPFEVPVDPGGAGTAVYEEWYHPRITISHAGKERNL
;
A
#
# COMPACT_ATOMS: atom_id res chain seq x y z
N MET A 1 28.79 23.57 -14.01
CA MET A 1 29.07 23.23 -12.59
C MET A 1 28.33 24.25 -11.71
N PHE A 2 27.34 23.83 -10.90
CA PHE A 2 26.52 24.77 -10.12
C PHE A 2 27.35 25.51 -9.05
N GLY A 3 27.16 26.83 -8.92
CA GLY A 3 27.73 27.62 -7.83
C GLY A 3 27.18 27.19 -6.46
N LYS A 4 27.79 27.69 -5.36
CA LYS A 4 27.43 27.30 -3.96
C LYS A 4 25.92 27.39 -3.67
N LYS A 5 25.25 28.46 -4.12
CA LYS A 5 23.79 28.63 -4.00
C LYS A 5 23.00 27.63 -4.83
N GLY A 6 23.48 27.29 -6.03
CA GLY A 6 22.86 26.30 -6.90
C GLY A 6 22.94 24.88 -6.34
N LYS A 7 24.09 24.51 -5.74
CA LYS A 7 24.22 23.23 -5.02
C LYS A 7 23.25 23.14 -3.85
N MET A 8 23.14 24.21 -3.05
CA MET A 8 22.21 24.26 -1.92
C MET A 8 20.74 24.15 -2.37
N ALA A 9 20.35 24.85 -3.43
CA ALA A 9 19.01 24.74 -4.00
C ALA A 9 18.72 23.31 -4.51
N LEU A 10 19.67 22.70 -5.22
CA LEU A 10 19.55 21.33 -5.71
C LEU A 10 19.37 20.33 -4.55
N THR A 11 20.21 20.42 -3.52
CA THR A 11 20.09 19.55 -2.33
C THR A 11 18.72 19.72 -1.67
N ALA A 12 18.22 20.95 -1.56
CA ALA A 12 16.91 21.20 -0.98
C ALA A 12 15.77 20.58 -1.81
N ILE A 13 15.83 20.71 -3.14
CA ILE A 13 14.87 20.08 -4.06
C ILE A 13 14.92 18.55 -3.90
N VAL A 14 16.11 17.96 -3.83
CA VAL A 14 16.28 16.51 -3.62
C VAL A 14 15.67 16.08 -2.29
N LEU A 15 15.91 16.81 -1.19
CA LEU A 15 15.32 16.51 0.12
C LEU A 15 13.80 16.60 0.10
N TYR A 16 13.23 17.58 -0.61
CA TYR A 16 11.79 17.71 -0.76
C TYR A 16 11.19 16.53 -1.54
N LEU A 17 11.79 16.18 -2.69
CA LEU A 17 11.35 15.05 -3.50
C LEU A 17 11.51 13.72 -2.75
N LEU A 18 12.57 13.58 -1.96
CA LEU A 18 12.76 12.42 -1.09
C LEU A 18 11.65 12.34 -0.03
N ALA A 19 11.34 13.44 0.65
CA ALA A 19 10.25 13.47 1.62
C ALA A 19 8.89 13.13 0.99
N TRP A 20 8.62 13.65 -0.21
CA TRP A 20 7.42 13.34 -0.97
C TRP A 20 7.36 11.87 -1.41
N GLY A 21 8.47 11.32 -1.92
CA GLY A 21 8.56 9.93 -2.37
C GLY A 21 8.48 8.92 -1.22
N LEU A 22 8.99 9.28 -0.04
CA LEU A 22 8.86 8.48 1.19
C LEU A 22 7.41 8.30 1.66
N ASN A 23 6.50 9.16 1.22
CA ASN A 23 5.06 9.04 1.48
C ASN A 23 4.34 8.20 0.41
N ILE A 24 5.05 7.57 -0.54
CA ILE A 24 4.42 6.62 -1.45
C ILE A 24 3.89 5.45 -0.63
N GLN A 25 2.58 5.24 -0.72
CA GLN A 25 1.88 4.11 -0.13
C GLN A 25 1.64 3.07 -1.22
N PHE A 26 2.08 1.84 -0.98
CA PHE A 26 1.63 0.71 -1.78
C PHE A 26 0.18 0.39 -1.39
N PRO A 27 -0.65 -0.12 -2.33
CA PRO A 27 -2.09 0.11 -2.35
C PRO A 27 -2.81 -0.05 -1.01
N HIS A 28 -2.58 -1.07 -0.19
CA HIS A 28 -3.20 -1.14 1.15
C HIS A 28 -2.22 -1.44 2.29
N GLY A 29 -1.02 -0.84 2.24
CA GLY A 29 0.04 -1.05 3.22
C GLY A 29 0.67 0.21 3.82
N LEU A 30 1.65 -0.04 4.69
CA LEU A 30 2.56 0.95 5.28
C LEU A 30 3.25 1.78 4.19
N SER A 31 3.46 3.08 4.45
CA SER A 31 4.21 3.95 3.54
C SER A 31 5.65 3.46 3.39
N LEU A 32 6.34 3.87 2.33
CA LEU A 32 7.75 3.52 2.14
C LEU A 32 8.60 3.94 3.35
N ALA A 33 8.31 5.09 3.96
CA ALA A 33 8.96 5.53 5.19
C ALA A 33 8.69 4.59 6.37
N ASP A 34 7.47 4.13 6.53
CA ASP A 34 7.11 3.18 7.60
C ASP A 34 7.90 1.88 7.47
N GLN A 35 7.96 1.32 6.27
CA GLN A 35 8.71 0.09 5.99
C GLN A 35 10.21 0.26 6.26
N LEU A 36 10.79 1.42 5.95
CA LEU A 36 12.19 1.71 6.24
C LEU A 36 12.45 1.85 7.74
N VAL A 37 11.56 2.52 8.47
CA VAL A 37 11.66 2.69 9.92
C VAL A 37 11.55 1.33 10.62
N GLU A 38 10.58 0.51 10.22
CA GLU A 38 10.40 -0.86 10.72
C GLU A 38 11.57 -1.79 10.35
N GLY A 39 12.09 -1.66 9.12
CA GLY A 39 13.28 -2.39 8.70
C GLY A 39 14.55 -2.05 9.49
N MET A 40 14.61 -0.85 10.09
CA MET A 40 15.67 -0.45 11.02
C MET A 40 15.43 -0.92 12.47
N GLY A 41 14.33 -1.65 12.72
CA GLY A 41 13.97 -2.17 14.04
C GLY A 41 13.19 -1.20 14.92
N PHE A 42 12.68 -0.10 14.38
CA PHE A 42 11.82 0.84 15.10
C PHE A 42 10.37 0.71 14.65
N PRO A 43 9.39 0.69 15.54
CA PRO A 43 7.99 0.69 15.11
C PRO A 43 7.69 1.99 14.36
N ALA A 44 6.85 1.94 13.33
CA ALA A 44 6.41 3.15 12.61
C ALA A 44 5.62 4.11 13.52
N TRP A 45 4.99 3.58 14.56
CA TRP A 45 4.14 4.31 15.50
C TRP A 45 4.51 4.00 16.95
N SER A 46 4.26 4.98 17.82
CA SER A 46 4.54 4.83 19.25
C SER A 46 3.65 3.80 19.97
N ARG A 47 2.43 3.54 19.46
CA ARG A 47 1.44 2.65 20.09
C ARG A 47 0.63 1.89 19.03
N GLY A 48 1.19 0.84 18.46
CA GLY A 48 0.50 0.04 17.45
C GLY A 48 0.18 0.86 16.21
N ASN A 49 -1.10 1.20 15.96
CA ASN A 49 -1.52 2.10 14.87
C ASN A 49 -2.03 3.46 15.38
N GLN A 50 -1.65 3.85 16.60
CA GLN A 50 -2.08 5.10 17.23
C GLN A 50 -0.89 5.85 17.85
N GLY A 51 -1.10 7.14 18.15
CA GLY A 51 -0.10 8.00 18.79
C GLY A 51 0.84 8.68 17.78
N PHE A 52 2.10 8.88 18.14
CA PHE A 52 3.08 9.52 17.28
C PHE A 52 3.48 8.61 16.12
N HIS A 53 3.38 9.14 14.90
CA HIS A 53 3.80 8.50 13.67
C HIS A 53 5.24 8.93 13.34
N TYR A 54 6.21 8.10 13.71
CA TYR A 54 7.64 8.47 13.63
C TYR A 54 8.08 8.73 12.19
N ALA A 55 7.59 7.93 11.24
CA ALA A 55 7.85 8.12 9.81
C ALA A 55 7.40 9.50 9.32
N ALA A 56 6.18 9.93 9.68
CA ALA A 56 5.69 11.27 9.35
C ALA A 56 6.52 12.39 10.00
N ILE A 57 7.03 12.18 11.22
CA ILE A 57 7.92 13.16 11.88
C ILE A 57 9.23 13.31 11.10
N ILE A 58 9.82 12.21 10.64
CA ILE A 58 11.04 12.23 9.82
C ILE A 58 10.77 12.98 8.50
N GLN A 59 9.67 12.65 7.82
CA GLN A 59 9.27 13.32 6.58
C GLN A 59 9.07 14.83 6.78
N LEU A 60 8.37 15.23 7.86
CA LEU A 60 8.16 16.63 8.20
C LEU A 60 9.50 17.34 8.48
N GLY A 61 10.44 16.67 9.17
CA GLY A 61 11.79 17.17 9.39
C GLY A 61 12.54 17.45 8.07
N LEU A 62 12.49 16.51 7.13
CA LEU A 62 13.09 16.68 5.80
C LEU A 62 12.47 17.85 5.03
N MET A 63 11.14 18.00 5.09
CA MET A 63 10.44 19.13 4.46
C MET A 63 10.84 20.47 5.08
N ILE A 64 10.95 20.54 6.41
CA ILE A 64 11.39 21.75 7.13
C ILE A 64 12.81 22.11 6.72
N VAL A 65 13.74 21.16 6.72
CA VAL A 65 15.14 21.38 6.30
C VAL A 65 15.20 21.88 4.86
N SER A 66 14.46 21.25 3.94
CA SER A 66 14.37 21.68 2.54
C SER A 66 13.87 23.13 2.42
N TYR A 67 12.80 23.47 3.15
CA TYR A 67 12.26 24.83 3.19
C TYR A 67 13.30 25.84 3.65
N TRP A 68 13.97 25.61 4.78
CA TRP A 68 15.01 26.52 5.29
C TRP A 68 16.15 26.72 4.30
N MET A 69 16.57 25.65 3.61
CA MET A 69 17.60 25.74 2.59
C MET A 69 17.16 26.59 1.40
N LEU A 70 15.93 26.39 0.90
CA LEU A 70 15.38 27.16 -0.21
C LEU A 70 15.18 28.63 0.16
N VAL A 71 14.66 28.94 1.34
CA VAL A 71 14.55 30.32 1.85
C VAL A 71 15.92 30.99 1.96
N GLY A 72 16.94 30.23 2.37
CA GLY A 72 18.33 30.69 2.39
C GLY A 72 18.82 31.18 1.03
N VAL A 73 18.37 30.55 -0.06
CA VAL A 73 18.73 30.87 -1.45
C VAL A 73 17.82 31.96 -2.05
N THR A 74 16.50 31.84 -1.91
CA THR A 74 15.51 32.72 -2.56
C THR A 74 15.27 34.02 -1.81
N LYS A 75 15.53 34.05 -0.49
CA LYS A 75 15.21 35.15 0.43
C LYS A 75 13.72 35.55 0.43
N ARG A 76 12.83 34.64 0.04
CA ARG A 76 11.39 34.88 -0.09
C ARG A 76 10.61 33.77 0.64
N PRO A 77 10.47 33.85 1.97
CA PRO A 77 9.92 32.74 2.78
C PRO A 77 8.50 32.37 2.40
N LEU A 78 7.58 33.35 2.32
CA LEU A 78 6.18 33.10 1.99
C LEU A 78 5.99 32.50 0.60
N ILE A 79 6.68 33.05 -0.41
CA ILE A 79 6.60 32.53 -1.79
C ILE A 79 7.16 31.11 -1.87
N THR A 80 8.28 30.84 -1.20
CA THR A 80 8.88 29.51 -1.15
C THR A 80 7.94 28.50 -0.49
N LEU A 81 7.30 28.88 0.61
CA LEU A 81 6.31 28.03 1.29
C LEU A 81 5.12 27.70 0.37
N VAL A 82 4.55 28.70 -0.28
CA VAL A 82 3.42 28.51 -1.21
C VAL A 82 3.81 27.57 -2.36
N ILE A 83 5.00 27.75 -2.94
CA ILE A 83 5.50 26.86 -4.00
C ILE A 83 5.62 25.42 -3.50
N LEU A 84 6.20 25.20 -2.31
CA LEU A 84 6.37 23.85 -1.77
C LEU A 84 5.04 23.18 -1.40
N LEU A 85 4.03 23.94 -0.98
CA LEU A 85 2.70 23.41 -0.70
C LEU A 85 1.93 23.05 -1.98
N LEU A 86 2.14 23.80 -3.06
CA LEU A 86 1.49 23.56 -4.35
C LEU A 86 2.25 22.57 -5.26
N ALA A 87 3.54 22.37 -5.03
CA ALA A 87 4.38 21.48 -5.82
C ALA A 87 3.81 20.05 -6.00
N PRO A 88 3.18 19.39 -5.01
CA PRO A 88 2.61 18.06 -5.20
C PRO A 88 1.51 18.00 -6.25
N ALA A 89 0.79 19.11 -6.48
CA ALA A 89 -0.25 19.18 -7.50
C ALA A 89 0.30 19.09 -8.94
N GLY A 90 1.60 19.36 -9.13
CA GLY A 90 2.29 19.20 -10.40
C GLY A 90 3.04 17.88 -10.54
N LEU A 91 3.09 17.04 -9.49
CA LEU A 91 3.74 15.73 -9.52
C LEU A 91 2.74 14.65 -9.95
N PRO A 92 3.21 13.55 -10.57
CA PRO A 92 2.36 12.40 -10.85
C PRO A 92 1.70 11.89 -9.56
N LYS A 93 0.48 11.37 -9.66
CA LYS A 93 -0.17 10.75 -8.50
C LYS A 93 0.69 9.58 -8.04
N GLN A 94 0.91 9.45 -6.73
CA GLN A 94 1.76 8.38 -6.19
C GLN A 94 1.29 6.98 -6.61
N GLN A 95 -0.03 6.77 -6.71
CA GLN A 95 -0.61 5.51 -7.21
C GLN A 95 -0.22 5.19 -8.67
N GLU A 96 0.01 6.20 -9.51
CA GLU A 96 0.47 6.00 -10.89
C GLU A 96 1.93 5.59 -10.90
N LEU A 97 2.76 6.15 -10.00
CA LEU A 97 4.15 5.73 -9.84
C LEU A 97 4.24 4.28 -9.35
N VAL A 98 3.39 3.89 -8.41
CA VAL A 98 3.31 2.49 -7.96
C VAL A 98 2.93 1.58 -9.12
N ARG A 99 1.87 1.90 -9.87
CA ARG A 99 1.45 1.11 -11.04
C ARG A 99 2.54 1.04 -12.11
N TRP A 100 3.24 2.15 -12.35
CA TRP A 100 4.37 2.19 -13.28
C TRP A 100 5.52 1.29 -12.80
N TYR A 101 5.89 1.35 -11.52
CA TYR A 101 6.90 0.47 -10.92
C TYR A 101 6.50 -1.00 -11.05
N GLN A 102 5.24 -1.34 -10.74
CA GLN A 102 4.72 -2.71 -10.85
C GLN A 102 4.78 -3.26 -12.28
N ARG A 103 4.58 -2.41 -13.29
CA ARG A 103 4.64 -2.78 -14.71
C ARG A 103 6.04 -2.91 -15.28
N THR A 104 6.99 -2.13 -14.79
CA THR A 104 8.28 -1.95 -15.47
C THR A 104 9.48 -2.49 -14.70
N MET A 105 9.39 -2.55 -13.37
CA MET A 105 10.53 -2.88 -12.51
C MET A 105 10.25 -4.01 -11.53
N ALA A 106 8.99 -4.24 -11.16
CA ALA A 106 8.64 -5.28 -10.22
C ALA A 106 8.73 -6.68 -10.85
N ASN A 107 9.01 -7.69 -10.02
CA ASN A 107 9.10 -9.09 -10.41
C ASN A 107 8.37 -9.98 -9.39
N GLY A 108 8.02 -11.21 -9.78
CA GLY A 108 7.22 -12.13 -8.97
C GLY A 108 5.94 -11.49 -8.43
N ILE A 109 5.60 -11.77 -7.16
CA ILE A 109 4.39 -11.24 -6.51
C ILE A 109 4.28 -9.70 -6.42
N TYR A 110 5.36 -8.96 -6.68
CA TYR A 110 5.32 -7.49 -6.67
C TYR A 110 4.69 -6.89 -7.93
N MET A 111 4.61 -7.66 -9.02
CA MET A 111 3.94 -7.25 -10.27
C MET A 111 2.40 -7.38 -10.19
N ILE A 112 1.89 -8.04 -9.14
CA ILE A 112 0.46 -8.25 -8.94
C ILE A 112 -0.18 -6.98 -8.35
N GLU A 113 -1.18 -6.43 -9.01
CA GLU A 113 -2.05 -5.36 -8.51
C GLU A 113 -3.36 -5.97 -8.03
N TYR A 114 -3.80 -5.59 -6.85
CA TYR A 114 -5.12 -5.93 -6.33
C TYR A 114 -6.13 -4.83 -6.67
N LYS A 115 -7.22 -5.20 -7.34
CA LYS A 115 -8.34 -4.29 -7.62
C LYS A 115 -9.36 -4.37 -6.49
N GLU A 116 -9.06 -3.67 -5.38
CA GLU A 116 -9.92 -3.64 -4.17
C GLU A 116 -11.37 -3.28 -4.49
N ASP A 117 -11.56 -2.31 -5.38
CA ASP A 117 -12.88 -1.77 -5.74
C ASP A 117 -13.73 -2.74 -6.58
N GLU A 118 -13.08 -3.72 -7.23
CA GLU A 118 -13.75 -4.73 -8.05
C GLU A 118 -13.91 -6.06 -7.29
N SER A 119 -13.35 -6.16 -6.07
CA SER A 119 -13.32 -7.38 -5.28
C SER A 119 -14.39 -7.41 -4.20
N ARG A 120 -15.04 -8.57 -4.02
CA ARG A 120 -16.22 -8.71 -3.16
C ARG A 120 -16.28 -10.09 -2.53
N CYS A 121 -16.74 -10.15 -1.29
CA CYS A 121 -17.01 -11.40 -0.60
C CYS A 121 -18.46 -11.50 -0.14
N ILE A 122 -19.00 -12.70 -0.24
CA ILE A 122 -20.37 -13.03 0.16
C ILE A 122 -20.32 -14.25 1.07
N ALA A 123 -20.93 -14.15 2.24
CA ALA A 123 -21.16 -15.26 3.14
C ALA A 123 -22.67 -15.52 3.31
N LYS A 124 -23.04 -16.80 3.28
CA LYS A 124 -24.41 -17.28 3.48
C LYS A 124 -24.43 -18.29 4.61
N THR A 125 -25.49 -18.27 5.40
CA THR A 125 -25.73 -19.29 6.43
C THR A 125 -26.81 -20.25 5.93
N LYS A 126 -26.49 -21.54 5.94
CA LYS A 126 -27.45 -22.61 5.65
C LYS A 126 -28.35 -22.85 6.85
N ALA A 127 -29.50 -23.47 6.63
CA ALA A 127 -30.49 -23.78 7.67
C ALA A 127 -29.93 -24.58 8.86
N GLU A 128 -28.86 -25.34 8.63
CA GLU A 128 -28.14 -26.15 9.62
C GLU A 128 -27.13 -25.32 10.46
N GLY A 129 -27.07 -24.00 10.27
CA GLY A 129 -26.11 -23.12 10.94
C GLY A 129 -24.72 -23.10 10.30
N VAL A 130 -24.48 -23.92 9.27
CA VAL A 130 -23.21 -23.94 8.52
C VAL A 130 -23.09 -22.66 7.67
N ARG A 131 -22.03 -21.89 7.89
CA ARG A 131 -21.69 -20.71 7.10
C ARG A 131 -20.78 -21.11 5.94
N THR A 132 -21.18 -20.77 4.72
CA THR A 132 -20.34 -20.93 3.53
C THR A 132 -20.26 -19.60 2.82
N GLY A 133 -19.06 -19.16 2.44
CA GLY A 133 -18.88 -17.97 1.63
C GLY A 133 -18.00 -18.20 0.42
N SER A 134 -18.05 -17.26 -0.52
CA SER A 134 -17.07 -17.13 -1.58
C SER A 134 -16.63 -15.67 -1.71
N CYS A 135 -15.36 -15.49 -2.08
CA CYS A 135 -14.78 -14.21 -2.41
C CYS A 135 -14.40 -14.20 -3.87
N MET A 136 -14.83 -13.17 -4.59
CA MET A 136 -14.33 -12.83 -5.92
C MET A 136 -13.22 -11.80 -5.74
N ILE A 137 -11.97 -12.23 -5.96
CA ILE A 137 -10.78 -11.40 -5.83
C ILE A 137 -10.24 -11.10 -7.21
N MET A 138 -10.11 -9.81 -7.52
CA MET A 138 -9.64 -9.32 -8.81
C MET A 138 -8.15 -8.98 -8.72
N LEU A 139 -7.32 -9.80 -9.36
CA LEU A 139 -5.88 -9.58 -9.43
C LEU A 139 -5.48 -9.27 -10.87
N GLN A 140 -4.64 -8.27 -11.04
CA GLN A 140 -4.00 -7.96 -12.31
C GLN A 140 -2.52 -8.28 -12.23
N ASN A 141 -2.05 -9.18 -13.09
CA ASN A 141 -0.61 -9.40 -13.25
C ASN A 141 -0.08 -8.46 -14.35
N HIS A 142 0.80 -7.53 -13.98
CA HIS A 142 1.39 -6.59 -14.93
C HIS A 142 2.65 -7.10 -15.65
N GLY A 143 3.18 -8.27 -15.27
CA GLY A 143 4.28 -8.89 -16.01
C GLY A 143 3.79 -9.83 -17.10
N ASP A 144 4.73 -10.30 -17.92
CA ASP A 144 4.43 -11.18 -19.06
C ASP A 144 4.37 -12.67 -18.67
N GLU A 145 4.95 -13.02 -17.52
CA GLU A 145 5.04 -14.40 -17.03
C GLU A 145 3.95 -14.70 -15.99
N ALA A 146 3.50 -15.97 -15.98
CA ALA A 146 2.56 -16.43 -14.96
C ALA A 146 3.26 -16.52 -13.59
N VAL A 147 2.58 -16.06 -12.55
CA VAL A 147 3.08 -16.09 -11.17
C VAL A 147 2.23 -17.03 -10.33
N GLN A 148 2.87 -18.04 -9.72
CA GLN A 148 2.24 -18.86 -8.70
C GLN A 148 2.30 -18.13 -7.36
N LEU A 149 1.18 -18.06 -6.65
CA LEU A 149 1.10 -17.41 -5.35
C LEU A 149 0.12 -18.13 -4.45
N GLU A 150 0.27 -17.94 -3.14
CA GLU A 150 -0.70 -18.36 -2.15
C GLU A 150 -1.49 -17.14 -1.66
N LEU A 151 -2.81 -17.27 -1.60
CA LEU A 151 -3.72 -16.23 -1.18
C LEU A 151 -4.23 -16.51 0.24
N THR A 152 -4.16 -15.49 1.08
CA THR A 152 -4.78 -15.44 2.40
C THR A 152 -5.82 -14.33 2.42
N VAL A 153 -7.05 -14.64 2.83
CA VAL A 153 -8.18 -13.70 2.90
C VAL A 153 -8.58 -13.51 4.35
N TYR A 154 -8.72 -12.25 4.74
CA TYR A 154 -9.17 -11.88 6.08
C TYR A 154 -10.64 -11.46 6.06
N GLY A 155 -11.34 -11.71 7.17
CA GLY A 155 -12.71 -11.28 7.36
C GLY A 155 -12.87 -9.74 7.36
N PRO A 156 -14.12 -9.24 7.44
CA PRO A 156 -14.43 -7.82 7.35
C PRO A 156 -13.63 -6.96 8.35
N LYS A 157 -13.26 -5.74 7.92
CA LYS A 157 -12.47 -4.77 8.70
C LYS A 157 -13.17 -4.49 10.05
N GLY A 158 -12.40 -4.51 11.15
CA GLY A 158 -12.89 -4.20 12.51
C GLY A 158 -13.02 -5.38 13.48
N ARG A 159 -12.75 -6.62 13.04
CA ARG A 159 -12.58 -7.77 13.93
C ARG A 159 -11.19 -8.37 13.76
N GLU A 160 -10.46 -8.57 14.86
CA GLU A 160 -9.23 -9.37 14.87
C GLU A 160 -9.62 -10.86 14.83
N LEU A 161 -10.02 -11.31 13.65
CA LEU A 161 -10.34 -12.71 13.40
C LEU A 161 -9.15 -13.38 12.69
N PRO A 162 -8.95 -14.70 12.90
CA PRO A 162 -8.08 -15.47 12.04
C PRO A 162 -8.52 -15.32 10.57
N PRO A 163 -7.60 -15.54 9.61
CA PRO A 163 -7.95 -15.52 8.20
C PRO A 163 -9.08 -16.52 7.92
N VAL A 164 -10.04 -16.12 7.08
CA VAL A 164 -11.17 -16.96 6.64
C VAL A 164 -10.76 -17.92 5.51
N LEU A 165 -9.59 -17.68 4.93
CA LEU A 165 -8.88 -18.53 3.99
C LEU A 165 -7.39 -18.25 4.13
N SER A 166 -6.54 -19.28 4.13
CA SER A 166 -5.09 -19.13 4.21
C SER A 166 -4.41 -20.13 3.30
N GLY A 167 -3.38 -19.69 2.57
CA GLY A 167 -2.55 -20.57 1.74
C GLY A 167 -3.23 -21.10 0.48
N TYR A 168 -4.24 -20.41 -0.07
CA TYR A 168 -4.95 -20.90 -1.25
C TYR A 168 -4.11 -20.71 -2.51
N PRO A 169 -3.68 -21.78 -3.21
CA PRO A 169 -2.76 -21.66 -4.33
C PRO A 169 -3.50 -21.12 -5.56
N LEU A 170 -2.91 -20.10 -6.19
CA LEU A 170 -3.39 -19.45 -7.40
C LEU A 170 -2.25 -19.29 -8.40
N THR A 171 -2.60 -19.19 -9.68
CA THR A 171 -1.68 -18.80 -10.74
C THR A 171 -2.28 -17.62 -11.47
N ALA A 172 -1.63 -16.46 -11.38
CA ALA A 172 -2.04 -15.25 -12.09
C ALA A 172 -1.31 -15.18 -13.44
N LYS A 173 -2.04 -15.27 -14.55
CA LYS A 173 -1.46 -15.19 -15.90
C LYS A 173 -0.97 -13.79 -16.23
N GLY A 174 0.15 -13.69 -16.94
CA GLY A 174 0.74 -12.42 -17.32
C GLY A 174 -0.18 -11.56 -18.20
N GLY A 175 -0.18 -10.25 -17.96
CA GLY A 175 -0.92 -9.24 -18.73
C GLY A 175 -2.44 -9.24 -18.54
N GLU A 176 -3.00 -10.18 -17.77
CA GLU A 176 -4.45 -10.34 -17.62
C GLU A 176 -4.95 -9.84 -16.26
N ILE A 177 -6.20 -9.36 -16.25
CA ILE A 177 -6.98 -9.17 -15.02
C ILE A 177 -7.81 -10.44 -14.86
N GLU A 178 -7.54 -11.21 -13.80
CA GLU A 178 -8.20 -12.49 -13.57
C GLU A 178 -9.10 -12.42 -12.32
N PRO A 179 -10.38 -12.80 -12.44
CA PRO A 179 -11.24 -13.03 -11.29
C PRO A 179 -10.92 -14.40 -10.66
N PHE A 180 -10.58 -14.40 -9.37
CA PHE A 180 -10.41 -15.61 -8.59
C PHE A 180 -11.59 -15.78 -7.63
N GLU A 181 -12.40 -16.80 -7.88
CA GLU A 181 -13.44 -17.21 -6.92
C GLU A 181 -12.84 -18.19 -5.91
N VAL A 182 -12.71 -17.74 -4.66
CA VAL A 182 -12.11 -18.53 -3.58
C VAL A 182 -13.13 -18.83 -2.49
N PRO A 183 -13.22 -20.08 -2.01
CA PRO A 183 -14.12 -20.42 -0.92
C PRO A 183 -13.60 -19.84 0.39
N VAL A 184 -14.49 -19.34 1.24
CA VAL A 184 -14.14 -18.85 2.57
C VAL A 184 -15.04 -19.46 3.64
N ASP A 185 -14.47 -19.73 4.81
CA ASP A 185 -15.21 -20.11 6.02
C ASP A 185 -15.20 -18.93 6.99
N PRO A 186 -16.32 -18.17 7.11
CA PRO A 186 -16.36 -16.97 7.94
C PRO A 186 -16.26 -17.24 9.45
N GLY A 187 -16.40 -18.49 9.91
CA GLY A 187 -16.35 -18.88 11.32
C GLY A 187 -17.50 -18.33 12.20
N GLY A 188 -17.68 -18.96 13.37
CA GLY A 188 -18.55 -18.51 14.47
C GLY A 188 -19.97 -19.12 14.52
N ALA A 189 -20.59 -19.09 15.71
CA ALA A 189 -21.97 -19.53 15.95
C ALA A 189 -22.94 -18.31 16.01
N GLY A 190 -24.03 -18.32 15.25
CA GLY A 190 -25.10 -17.31 15.34
C GLY A 190 -25.92 -17.09 14.05
N THR A 191 -27.08 -16.43 14.20
CA THR A 191 -28.06 -16.13 13.13
C THR A 191 -27.61 -14.94 12.25
N ALA A 192 -26.68 -15.16 11.33
CA ALA A 192 -26.50 -14.25 10.19
C ALA A 192 -27.13 -14.92 8.97
N VAL A 193 -27.93 -14.25 8.15
CA VAL A 193 -28.60 -14.90 7.00
C VAL A 193 -27.85 -14.65 5.69
N TYR A 194 -27.22 -13.47 5.57
CA TYR A 194 -26.40 -13.06 4.43
C TYR A 194 -25.49 -11.91 4.90
N GLU A 195 -24.18 -12.03 4.73
CA GLU A 195 -23.22 -10.97 5.04
C GLU A 195 -22.36 -10.73 3.80
N GLU A 196 -22.32 -9.49 3.34
CA GLU A 196 -21.53 -9.07 2.19
C GLU A 196 -20.51 -8.05 2.66
N TRP A 197 -19.23 -8.31 2.39
CA TRP A 197 -18.18 -7.36 2.66
C TRP A 197 -17.44 -7.01 1.38
N TYR A 198 -17.35 -5.71 1.16
CA TYR A 198 -16.58 -5.10 0.10
C TYR A 198 -15.15 -4.91 0.57
N HIS A 199 -14.20 -4.91 -0.36
CA HIS A 199 -12.81 -4.60 -0.06
C HIS A 199 -12.18 -5.55 0.98
N PRO A 200 -12.19 -6.89 0.73
CA PRO A 200 -11.53 -7.83 1.63
C PRO A 200 -10.04 -7.49 1.72
N ARG A 201 -9.49 -7.58 2.94
CA ARG A 201 -8.04 -7.53 3.10
C ARG A 201 -7.48 -8.87 2.67
N ILE A 202 -6.43 -8.83 1.86
CA ILE A 202 -5.77 -10.04 1.38
C ILE A 202 -4.26 -9.91 1.53
N THR A 203 -3.62 -11.07 1.60
CA THR A 203 -2.17 -11.19 1.56
C THR A 203 -1.82 -12.22 0.51
N ILE A 204 -0.80 -11.92 -0.29
CA ILE A 204 -0.23 -12.87 -1.24
C ILE A 204 1.18 -13.27 -0.79
N SER A 205 1.52 -14.54 -0.94
CA SER A 205 2.86 -15.04 -0.65
C SER A 205 3.40 -15.92 -1.77
N HIS A 206 4.72 -15.93 -1.92
CA HIS A 206 5.43 -16.82 -2.84
C HIS A 206 6.88 -17.00 -2.38
N ALA A 207 7.36 -18.24 -2.31
CA ALA A 207 8.74 -18.58 -1.99
C ALA A 207 9.30 -17.86 -0.74
N GLY A 208 8.51 -17.81 0.34
CA GLY A 208 8.88 -17.18 1.61
C GLY A 208 8.81 -15.65 1.62
N LYS A 209 8.38 -15.00 0.53
CA LYS A 209 8.03 -13.57 0.50
C LYS A 209 6.54 -13.40 0.68
N GLU A 210 6.15 -12.39 1.44
CA GLU A 210 4.75 -12.07 1.74
C GLU A 210 4.49 -10.60 1.44
N ARG A 211 3.30 -10.30 0.93
CA ARG A 211 2.86 -8.95 0.61
C ARG A 211 1.39 -8.79 0.96
N ASN A 212 1.13 -7.90 1.92
CA ASN A 212 -0.22 -7.42 2.20
C ASN A 212 -0.66 -6.53 1.05
N LEU A 213 -1.81 -6.85 0.46
CA LEU A 213 -2.37 -6.08 -0.65
C LEU A 213 -3.43 -5.13 -0.16
#